data_AF-A0A401RAS7-F1
#
_entry.id   AF-A0A401RAS7-F1
#
_cell.length_a   1.000
_cell.length_b   1.000
_cell.length_c   1.000
_cell.angle_alpha   90.00
_cell.angle_beta   90.00
_cell.angle_gamma   90.00
#
_symmetry.space_group_name_H-M   'P 1'
#
loop_
_entity.id
_entity.type
_entity.pdbx_description
1 polymer ?
#
loop_
_entity_poly.entity_id
_entity_poly.type
_entity_poly.pdbx_seq_one_letter_code
_entity_poly.pdbx_strand_id
1 'polypeptide(L)'
;MVLAALAALCNTQSAEATGSATRLGNRITVYGDGLHVDSVTTSRTPHRIQAQAFLTLREHGKWKRNLRGWTSADTTGETDHTTWSINENFPDGSRLCTEWKDLSGQILPGMACMIIHR
;
A
#
# COMPACT_ATOMS: atom_id res chain seq x y z
N MET A 1 30.00 -9.47 -39.13
CA MET A 1 28.72 -9.61 -38.40
C MET A 1 28.70 -8.54 -37.34
N VAL A 2 27.78 -7.57 -37.43
CA VAL A 2 27.65 -6.50 -36.43
C VAL A 2 26.33 -6.74 -35.70
N LEU A 3 26.42 -7.09 -34.42
CA LEU A 3 25.26 -7.18 -33.53
C LEU A 3 24.80 -5.76 -33.20
N ALA A 4 23.58 -5.41 -33.62
CA ALA A 4 22.87 -4.24 -33.12
C ALA A 4 21.90 -4.70 -32.03
N ALA A 5 22.27 -4.48 -30.77
CA ALA A 5 21.38 -4.67 -29.63
C ALA A 5 20.56 -3.38 -29.43
N LEU A 6 19.27 -3.42 -29.77
CA LEU A 6 18.33 -2.35 -29.40
C LEU A 6 18.05 -2.44 -27.90
N ALA A 7 18.53 -1.44 -27.16
CA ALA A 7 18.15 -1.20 -25.78
C ALA A 7 16.66 -0.79 -25.73
N ALA A 8 15.81 -1.69 -25.24
CA ALA A 8 14.46 -1.35 -24.82
C ALA A 8 14.56 -0.44 -23.58
N LEU A 9 14.35 0.86 -23.80
CA LEU A 9 14.02 1.81 -22.74
C LEU A 9 12.63 1.41 -22.22
N CYS A 10 12.59 0.51 -21.24
CA CYS A 10 11.41 0.33 -20.41
C CYS A 10 11.18 1.65 -19.66
N ASN A 11 10.36 2.52 -20.23
CA ASN A 11 9.69 3.57 -19.48
C ASN A 11 8.88 2.87 -18.39
N THR A 12 9.45 2.75 -17.19
CA THR A 12 8.67 2.55 -15.98
C THR A 12 7.93 3.86 -15.74
N GLN A 13 6.81 4.04 -16.44
CA GLN A 13 5.84 5.05 -16.05
C GLN A 13 5.43 4.68 -14.63
N SER A 14 5.91 5.47 -13.67
CA SER A 14 5.47 5.34 -12.29
C SER A 14 3.95 5.47 -12.33
N ALA A 15 3.25 4.40 -11.94
CA ALA A 15 1.80 4.43 -11.86
C ALA A 15 1.41 5.70 -11.09
N GLU A 16 0.59 6.56 -11.68
CA GLU A 16 0.09 7.72 -10.95
C GLU A 16 -0.75 7.21 -9.77
N ALA A 17 -0.59 7.84 -8.60
CA ALA A 17 -1.38 7.45 -7.44
C ALA A 17 -2.85 7.74 -7.72
N THR A 18 -3.68 6.69 -7.76
CA THR A 18 -5.15 6.80 -7.87
C THR A 18 -5.71 7.53 -6.64
N GLY A 19 -5.05 7.43 -5.49
CA GLY A 19 -5.35 8.28 -4.34
C GLY A 19 -4.58 7.93 -3.08
N SER A 20 -4.76 8.75 -2.04
CA SER A 20 -4.17 8.49 -0.73
C SER A 20 -5.04 8.97 0.41
N ALA A 21 -4.92 8.33 1.56
CA ALA A 21 -5.60 8.71 2.79
C ALA A 21 -4.62 8.67 3.97
N THR A 22 -4.78 9.59 4.92
CA THR A 22 -3.93 9.69 6.10
C THR A 22 -4.77 9.71 7.38
N ARG A 23 -4.34 8.99 8.41
CA ARG A 23 -4.96 9.00 9.73
C ARG A 23 -3.91 8.80 10.82
N LEU A 24 -3.82 9.73 11.76
CA LEU A 24 -2.90 9.67 12.92
C LEU A 24 -1.45 9.32 12.55
N GLY A 25 -0.91 9.93 11.49
CA GLY A 25 0.46 9.69 11.02
C GLY A 25 0.65 8.45 10.14
N ASN A 26 -0.38 7.62 9.97
CA ASN A 26 -0.36 6.50 9.03
C ASN A 26 -0.98 6.95 7.71
N ARG A 27 -0.32 6.64 6.60
CA ARG A 27 -0.79 6.95 5.24
C ARG A 27 -0.91 5.66 4.45
N ILE A 28 -1.95 5.57 3.62
CA ILE A 28 -2.08 4.59 2.55
C ILE A 28 -2.13 5.36 1.23
N THR A 29 -1.36 4.90 0.24
CA THR A 29 -1.35 5.40 -1.14
C THR A 29 -1.62 4.22 -2.04
N VAL A 30 -2.62 4.36 -2.90
CA VAL A 30 -3.05 3.34 -3.86
C VAL A 30 -2.66 3.82 -5.25
N TYR A 31 -2.03 2.94 -6.02
CA TYR A 31 -1.63 3.17 -7.40
C TYR A 31 -2.37 2.19 -8.31
N GLY A 32 -2.82 2.68 -9.47
CA GLY A 32 -3.72 1.96 -10.35
C GLY A 32 -4.62 2.91 -11.15
N ASP A 33 -5.60 2.34 -11.83
CA ASP A 33 -6.55 3.08 -12.68
C ASP A 33 -7.99 2.59 -12.46
N GLY A 34 -8.89 3.52 -12.17
CA GLY A 34 -10.29 3.26 -11.81
C GLY A 34 -10.44 2.21 -10.70
N LEU A 35 -10.98 1.05 -11.06
CA LEU A 35 -11.20 -0.08 -10.15
C LEU A 35 -10.01 -1.05 -10.08
N HIS A 36 -9.00 -0.87 -10.92
CA HIS A 36 -7.80 -1.68 -10.92
C HIS A 36 -6.75 -1.08 -9.98
N VAL A 37 -6.18 -1.91 -9.11
CA VAL A 37 -5.10 -1.50 -8.21
C VAL A 37 -3.84 -2.30 -8.54
N ASP A 38 -2.81 -1.60 -9.01
CA ASP A 38 -1.50 -2.17 -9.31
C ASP A 38 -0.71 -2.41 -8.04
N SER A 39 -0.64 -1.40 -7.17
CA SER A 39 0.13 -1.49 -5.93
C SER A 39 -0.41 -0.58 -4.84
N VAL A 40 -0.02 -0.90 -3.61
CA VAL A 40 -0.34 -0.11 -2.42
C VAL A 40 0.92 0.13 -1.64
N THR A 41 1.23 1.40 -1.38
CA THR A 41 2.25 1.80 -0.42
C THR A 41 1.57 2.29 0.84
N THR A 42 2.02 1.82 2.00
CA THR A 42 1.65 2.41 3.28
C THR A 42 2.88 2.93 3.99
N SER A 43 2.72 4.04 4.69
CA SER A 43 3.75 4.62 5.51
C SER A 43 3.22 5.03 6.87
N ARG A 44 4.12 5.21 7.82
CA ARG A 44 3.82 5.63 9.18
C ARG A 44 4.92 6.50 9.76
N THR A 45 4.51 7.56 10.44
CA THR A 45 5.37 8.41 11.27
C THR A 45 4.67 8.67 12.61
N PRO A 46 5.39 8.66 13.75
CA PRO A 46 6.84 8.43 13.87
C PRO A 46 7.24 6.95 13.68
N HIS A 47 8.52 6.75 13.37
CA HIS A 47 9.15 5.43 13.26
C HIS A 47 8.91 4.58 14.52
N ARG A 48 8.76 3.26 14.33
CA ARG A 48 8.85 2.26 15.40
C ARG A 48 9.78 1.13 15.04
N ILE A 49 10.52 0.68 16.05
CA ILE A 49 11.42 -0.47 15.94
C ILE A 49 10.62 -1.70 15.46
N GLN A 50 11.09 -2.28 14.36
CA GLN A 50 10.49 -3.44 13.68
C GLN A 50 8.99 -3.27 13.39
N ALA A 51 8.61 -2.08 12.91
CA ALA A 51 7.25 -1.84 12.47
C ALA A 51 6.86 -2.83 11.35
N GLN A 52 5.65 -3.38 11.47
CA GLN A 52 5.06 -4.22 10.43
C GLN A 52 3.71 -3.63 10.03
N ALA A 53 3.39 -3.72 8.75
CA ALA A 53 2.12 -3.29 8.21
C ALA A 53 1.30 -4.48 7.70
N PHE A 54 -0.03 -4.31 7.69
CA PHE A 54 -1.00 -5.30 7.27
C PHE A 54 -2.03 -4.65 6.35
N LEU A 55 -2.38 -5.30 5.24
CA LEU A 55 -3.33 -4.77 4.26
C LEU A 55 -4.59 -5.63 4.21
N THR A 56 -5.74 -5.00 4.42
CA THR A 56 -7.05 -5.65 4.39
C THR A 56 -7.99 -5.01 3.38
N LEU A 57 -8.89 -5.83 2.85
CA LEU A 57 -10.07 -5.38 2.15
C LEU A 57 -11.25 -5.32 3.14
N ARG A 58 -11.95 -4.18 3.15
CA ARG A 58 -13.19 -3.98 3.89
C ARG A 58 -14.32 -3.59 2.95
N GLU A 59 -15.49 -4.19 3.16
CA GLU A 59 -16.72 -3.91 2.43
C GLU A 59 -17.80 -3.51 3.44
N HIS A 60 -18.53 -2.43 3.18
CA HIS A 60 -19.57 -1.91 4.10
C HIS A 60 -19.08 -1.74 5.55
N GLY A 61 -17.81 -1.34 5.73
CA GLY A 61 -17.17 -1.15 7.04
C GLY A 61 -16.76 -2.45 7.75
N LYS A 62 -17.07 -3.62 7.21
CA LYS A 62 -16.71 -4.93 7.77
C LYS A 62 -15.44 -5.46 7.11
N TRP A 63 -14.63 -6.17 7.89
CA TRP A 63 -13.50 -6.92 7.35
C TRP A 63 -14.00 -8.01 6.39
N LYS A 64 -13.41 -8.09 5.20
CA LYS A 64 -13.75 -9.07 4.17
C LYS A 64 -12.68 -10.14 4.05
N ARG A 65 -11.44 -9.71 3.80
CA ARG A 65 -10.28 -10.60 3.70
C ARG A 65 -8.97 -9.84 3.88
N ASN A 66 -7.91 -10.60 4.11
CA ASN A 66 -6.54 -10.10 4.09
C ASN A 66 -6.04 -10.07 2.65
N LEU A 67 -5.47 -8.94 2.23
CA LEU A 67 -4.78 -8.86 0.95
C LEU A 67 -3.31 -9.21 1.13
N ARG A 68 -2.68 -8.71 2.19
CA ARG A 68 -1.29 -8.99 2.52
C ARG A 68 -1.13 -9.17 4.02
N GLY A 69 -0.30 -10.15 4.38
CA GLY A 69 0.04 -10.47 5.77
C GLY A 69 0.89 -9.40 6.43
N TRP A 70 1.24 -9.62 7.70
CA TRP A 70 2.15 -8.73 8.43
C TRP A 70 3.50 -8.70 7.71
N THR A 71 3.84 -7.56 7.15
CA THR A 71 5.04 -7.35 6.34
C THR A 71 5.92 -6.34 7.04
N SER A 72 7.20 -6.67 7.23
CA SER A 72 8.17 -5.73 7.78
C SER A 72 8.28 -4.48 6.91
N ALA A 73 8.37 -3.33 7.56
CA ALA A 73 8.59 -2.07 6.89
C ALA A 73 10.09 -1.77 6.75
N ASP A 74 10.42 -1.09 5.66
CA ASP A 74 11.67 -0.39 5.51
C ASP A 74 11.55 0.98 6.20
N THR A 75 12.64 1.46 6.78
CA THR A 75 12.68 2.75 7.47
C THR A 75 13.53 3.74 6.68
N THR A 76 13.01 4.95 6.48
CA THR A 76 13.74 6.08 5.91
C THR A 76 13.54 7.30 6.79
N GLY A 77 14.58 7.69 7.52
CA GLY A 77 14.46 8.73 8.55
C GLY A 77 13.44 8.34 9.63
N GLU A 78 12.44 9.20 9.84
CA GLU A 78 11.36 9.02 10.82
C GLU A 78 10.11 8.35 10.24
N THR A 79 10.23 7.72 9.08
CA THR A 79 9.10 7.10 8.37
C THR A 79 9.35 5.64 8.09
N ASP A 80 8.46 4.80 8.60
CA ASP A 80 8.33 3.40 8.21
C ASP A 80 7.45 3.31 6.97
N HIS A 81 7.79 2.45 6.02
CA HIS A 81 6.95 2.22 4.86
C HIS A 81 7.11 0.81 4.30
N THR A 82 6.08 0.35 3.60
CA THR A 82 6.15 -0.88 2.82
C THR A 82 5.23 -0.75 1.61
N THR A 83 5.58 -1.47 0.55
CA THR A 83 4.81 -1.47 -0.70
C THR A 83 4.50 -2.90 -1.11
N TRP A 84 3.26 -3.14 -1.51
CA TRP A 84 2.83 -4.41 -2.06
C TRP A 84 2.32 -4.21 -3.48
N SER A 85 2.79 -5.03 -4.42
CA SER A 85 2.07 -5.23 -5.67
C SER A 85 0.79 -6.02 -5.39
N ILE A 86 -0.34 -5.55 -5.93
CA ILE A 86 -1.67 -6.13 -5.77
C ILE A 86 -2.15 -6.71 -7.10
N ASN A 87 -2.09 -5.89 -8.17
CA ASN A 87 -2.53 -6.22 -9.55
C ASN A 87 -3.90 -6.90 -9.58
N GLU A 88 -4.90 -6.30 -8.94
CA GLU A 88 -6.25 -6.86 -8.81
C GLU A 88 -7.33 -5.80 -9.06
N ASN A 89 -8.46 -6.22 -9.61
CA ASN A 89 -9.66 -5.38 -9.72
C ASN A 89 -10.51 -5.48 -8.45
N PHE A 90 -11.02 -4.36 -7.99
CA PHE A 90 -11.89 -4.29 -6.82
C PHE A 90 -13.30 -3.83 -7.21
N PRO A 91 -14.35 -4.33 -6.55
CA PRO A 91 -15.69 -3.75 -6.68
C PRO A 91 -15.71 -2.27 -6.31
N ASP A 92 -16.59 -1.50 -6.97
CA ASP A 92 -16.80 -0.09 -6.64
C ASP A 92 -17.22 0.08 -5.17
N GLY A 93 -16.63 1.06 -4.48
CA GLY A 93 -16.82 1.30 -3.06
C GLY A 93 -16.01 0.40 -2.11
N SER A 94 -15.17 -0.50 -2.65
CA SER A 94 -14.22 -1.30 -1.85
C SER A 94 -13.30 -0.41 -1.02
N ARG A 95 -12.97 -0.81 0.22
CA ARG A 95 -12.03 -0.06 1.07
C ARG A 95 -10.77 -0.86 1.34
N LEU A 96 -9.63 -0.33 0.93
CA LEU A 96 -8.32 -0.86 1.28
C LEU A 96 -7.87 -0.19 2.58
N CYS A 97 -7.63 -0.97 3.62
CA CYS A 97 -7.25 -0.46 4.94
C CYS A 97 -5.90 -1.03 5.38
N THR A 98 -5.08 -0.17 5.97
CA THR A 98 -3.76 -0.51 6.49
C THR A 98 -3.72 -0.40 8.00
N GLU A 99 -3.14 -1.41 8.64
CA GLU A 99 -2.92 -1.49 10.07
C GLU A 99 -1.43 -1.68 10.34
N TRP A 100 -0.96 -1.20 11.50
CA TRP A 100 0.44 -1.23 11.88
C TRP A 100 0.59 -1.89 13.25
N LYS A 101 1.71 -2.57 13.46
CA LYS A 101 2.15 -3.04 14.79
C LYS A 101 3.65 -2.84 14.95
N ASP A 102 4.11 -2.86 16.19
CA ASP A 102 5.53 -2.76 16.53
C ASP A 102 6.10 -4.12 16.99
N LEU A 103 7.36 -4.11 17.41
CA LEU A 103 8.06 -5.28 17.96
C LEU A 103 7.30 -6.01 19.06
N SER A 104 6.49 -5.31 19.89
CA SER A 104 5.72 -5.93 20.96
C SER A 104 4.52 -6.74 20.45
N GLY A 105 4.19 -6.60 19.16
CA GLY A 105 2.98 -7.14 18.57
C GLY A 105 1.73 -6.29 18.81
N GLN A 106 1.84 -5.16 19.53
CA GLN A 106 0.72 -4.26 19.76
C GLN A 106 0.26 -3.60 18.46
N ILE A 107 -1.04 -3.69 18.16
CA ILE A 107 -1.66 -2.94 17.06
C ILE A 107 -1.70 -1.46 17.41
N LEU A 108 -1.21 -0.65 16.49
CA LEU A 108 -1.03 0.79 16.67
C LEU A 108 -2.25 1.53 16.13
N PRO A 109 -2.68 2.62 16.79
CA PRO A 109 -3.83 3.38 16.34
C PRO A 109 -3.58 4.02 14.98
N GLY A 110 -4.67 4.44 14.32
CA GLY A 110 -4.59 5.18 13.07
C GLY A 110 -4.76 4.35 11.81
N MET A 111 -5.59 3.32 11.83
CA MET A 111 -5.92 2.57 10.60
C MET A 111 -6.35 3.52 9.49
N ALA A 112 -5.58 3.56 8.40
CA ALA A 112 -5.81 4.43 7.25
C ALA A 112 -6.49 3.61 6.14
N CYS A 113 -7.59 4.13 5.61
CA CYS A 113 -8.39 3.45 4.59
C CYS A 113 -8.58 4.33 3.36
N MET A 114 -8.42 3.76 2.18
CA MET A 114 -8.73 4.38 0.90
C MET A 114 -9.93 3.67 0.27
N ILE A 115 -10.87 4.44 -0.29
CA ILE A 115 -12.00 3.89 -1.04
C ILE A 115 -11.58 3.79 -2.51
N ILE A 116 -11.78 2.63 -3.12
CA ILE A 116 -11.62 2.41 -4.55
C ILE A 116 -12.95 2.71 -5.22
N HIS A 117 -12.95 3.62 -6.18
CA HIS A 117 -14.12 3.98 -6.97
C HIS A 117 -13.73 4.30 -8.41
N ARG A 118 -14.72 4.30 -9.30
CA ARG A 118 -14.54 4.74 -10.70
C ARG A 118 -14.39 6.24 -10.86
#